data_AF-A0A9E4QID7-F1
#
_entry.id   AF-A0A9E4QID7-F1
#
_cell.length_a   1.000
_cell.length_b   1.000
_cell.length_c   1.000
_cell.angle_alpha   90.00
_cell.angle_beta   90.00
_cell.angle_gamma   90.00
#
_symmetry.space_group_name_H-M   'P 1'
#
loop_
_entity.id
_entity.type
_entity.pdbx_description
1 polymer ?
#
loop_
_entity_poly.entity_id
_entity_poly.type
_entity_poly.pdbx_seq_one_letter_code
_entity_poly.pdbx_strand_id
1 'polypeptide(L)'
;MAPKRNADDVAVDEPYLQIGEVAERTGVTQRTLRFYEEKGLLKPPTRMEGGFRLYSEADIQRLERIRHLKQLLGFPLAEIKEMVEADEIKMQLRAEYRPEAEASEKRAQILKAIEVTERQLELIRQKATALKDMQSKYEERLATFGGWLTDLESTPKTAPKAKADVQA
;
A
#
# COMPACT_ATOMS: atom_id res chain seq x y z
N MET A 1 -41.83 5.56 -24.56
CA MET A 1 -42.49 6.06 -23.34
C MET A 1 -41.65 5.57 -22.16
N ALA A 2 -40.76 6.41 -21.64
CA ALA A 2 -39.87 6.06 -20.54
C ALA A 2 -40.60 6.27 -19.20
N PRO A 3 -40.47 5.36 -18.21
CA PRO A 3 -41.09 5.57 -16.91
C PRO A 3 -40.33 6.66 -16.13
N LYS A 4 -41.10 7.60 -15.57
CA LYS A 4 -40.63 8.73 -14.75
C LYS A 4 -40.18 8.22 -13.38
N ARG A 5 -39.00 8.66 -12.92
CA ARG A 5 -38.60 8.56 -11.50
C ARG A 5 -39.52 9.46 -10.67
N ASN A 6 -40.15 8.91 -9.62
CA ASN A 6 -40.90 9.66 -8.62
C ASN A 6 -39.95 10.38 -7.66
N ALA A 7 -40.37 11.55 -7.19
CA ALA A 7 -39.53 12.58 -6.59
C ALA A 7 -39.40 12.53 -5.06
N ASP A 8 -39.62 11.37 -4.41
CA ASP A 8 -39.71 11.28 -2.95
C ASP A 8 -38.68 10.35 -2.28
N ASP A 9 -37.57 9.99 -2.93
CA ASP A 9 -36.50 9.19 -2.31
C ASP A 9 -35.22 10.03 -2.13
N VAL A 10 -35.11 10.68 -0.97
CA VAL A 10 -33.92 11.46 -0.58
C VAL A 10 -32.91 10.52 0.08
N ALA A 11 -31.86 10.11 -0.65
CA ALA A 11 -30.64 9.56 -0.08
C ALA A 11 -29.42 9.80 -0.99
N VAL A 12 -28.74 10.93 -0.76
CA VAL A 12 -27.33 11.26 -1.09
C VAL A 12 -26.76 10.67 -2.39
N ASP A 13 -26.80 11.44 -3.49
CA ASP A 13 -26.08 11.14 -4.73
C ASP A 13 -24.54 11.21 -4.48
N GLU A 14 -23.93 10.12 -3.99
CA GLU A 14 -22.50 9.91 -4.28
C GLU A 14 -22.40 9.47 -5.75
N PRO A 15 -21.68 10.23 -6.61
CA PRO A 15 -21.59 9.90 -8.02
C PRO A 15 -20.82 8.59 -8.19
N TYR A 16 -21.54 7.53 -8.49
CA TYR A 16 -20.93 6.26 -8.87
C TYR A 16 -20.19 6.40 -10.21
N LEU A 17 -18.96 5.89 -10.27
CA LEU A 17 -18.13 5.91 -11.48
C LEU A 17 -18.12 4.54 -12.16
N GLN A 18 -18.02 4.54 -13.49
CA GLN A 18 -17.79 3.32 -14.26
C GLN A 18 -16.31 2.91 -14.24
N ILE A 19 -16.03 1.65 -14.56
CA ILE A 19 -14.66 1.11 -14.55
C ILE A 19 -13.67 1.91 -15.41
N GLY A 20 -14.12 2.53 -16.50
CA GLY A 20 -13.29 3.40 -17.35
C GLY A 20 -12.87 4.67 -16.63
N GLU A 21 -13.84 5.38 -16.04
CA GLU A 21 -13.62 6.61 -15.28
C GLU A 21 -12.74 6.36 -14.04
N VAL A 22 -12.98 5.24 -13.35
CA VAL A 22 -12.13 4.82 -12.21
C VAL A 22 -10.70 4.54 -12.67
N ALA A 23 -10.52 3.89 -13.82
CA ALA A 23 -9.20 3.58 -14.34
C ALA A 23 -8.42 4.86 -14.68
N GLU A 24 -9.08 5.84 -15.30
CA GLU A 24 -8.50 7.16 -15.57
C GLU A 24 -8.15 7.91 -14.29
N ARG A 25 -9.09 7.98 -13.34
CA ARG A 25 -8.91 8.74 -12.09
C ARG A 25 -7.82 8.15 -11.18
N THR A 26 -7.75 6.83 -11.07
CA THR A 26 -6.80 6.16 -10.16
C THR A 26 -5.45 5.83 -10.82
N GLY A 27 -5.37 5.91 -12.16
CA GLY A 27 -4.22 5.47 -12.94
C GLY A 27 -4.03 3.95 -12.95
N VAL A 28 -5.05 3.19 -12.54
CA VAL A 28 -5.03 1.72 -12.51
C VAL A 28 -5.75 1.20 -13.74
N THR A 29 -5.16 0.25 -14.47
CA THR A 29 -5.83 -0.29 -15.67
C THR A 29 -7.13 -1.02 -15.30
N GLN A 30 -8.12 -1.02 -16.20
CA GLN A 30 -9.36 -1.80 -15.99
C GLN A 30 -9.08 -3.30 -15.75
N ARG A 31 -8.02 -3.85 -16.35
CA ARG A 31 -7.57 -5.23 -16.11
C ARG A 31 -7.14 -5.42 -14.65
N THR A 32 -6.39 -4.45 -14.11
CA THR A 32 -5.95 -4.48 -12.71
C THR A 32 -7.12 -4.29 -11.75
N LEU A 33 -8.11 -3.45 -12.09
CA LEU A 33 -9.34 -3.31 -11.29
C LEU A 33 -10.07 -4.66 -11.15
N ARG A 34 -10.31 -5.36 -12.27
CA ARG A 34 -10.91 -6.71 -12.27
C ARG A 34 -10.07 -7.71 -11.48
N PHE A 35 -8.75 -7.65 -11.62
CA PHE A 35 -7.84 -8.51 -10.86
C PHE A 35 -7.92 -8.23 -9.34
N TYR A 36 -8.07 -6.97 -8.93
CA TYR A 36 -8.25 -6.62 -7.51
C TYR A 36 -9.61 -7.07 -6.98
N GLU A 37 -10.68 -7.01 -7.78
CA GLU A 37 -11.97 -7.63 -7.44
C GLU A 37 -11.81 -9.15 -7.22
N GLU A 38 -11.19 -9.85 -8.17
CA GLU A 38 -10.98 -11.31 -8.11
C GLU A 38 -10.15 -11.74 -6.88
N LYS A 39 -9.21 -10.90 -6.45
CA LYS A 39 -8.39 -11.14 -5.25
C LYS A 39 -9.07 -10.66 -3.96
N GLY A 40 -10.28 -10.09 -4.04
CA GLY A 40 -11.01 -9.55 -2.91
C GLY A 40 -10.35 -8.33 -2.28
N LEU A 41 -9.50 -7.62 -3.02
CA LEU A 41 -8.97 -6.33 -2.61
C LEU A 41 -9.99 -5.22 -2.80
N LEU A 42 -10.99 -5.40 -3.66
CA LEU A 42 -12.12 -4.48 -3.83
C LEU A 42 -13.41 -5.23 -3.57
N LYS A 43 -14.42 -4.53 -3.05
CA LYS A 43 -15.76 -5.08 -2.94
C LYS A 43 -16.32 -5.30 -4.35
N PRO A 44 -17.17 -6.33 -4.55
CA PRO A 44 -17.86 -6.50 -5.81
C PRO A 44 -18.63 -5.20 -6.13
N PRO A 45 -18.39 -4.58 -7.30
CA PRO A 45 -19.05 -3.32 -7.65
C PRO A 45 -20.55 -3.54 -7.79
N THR A 46 -21.33 -2.56 -7.35
CA THR A 46 -22.77 -2.50 -7.66
C THR A 46 -22.94 -2.52 -9.17
N ARG A 47 -23.96 -3.23 -9.67
CA ARG A 47 -24.24 -3.29 -11.10
C ARG A 47 -25.46 -2.43 -11.43
N MET A 48 -25.34 -1.62 -12.48
CA MET A 48 -26.49 -0.94 -13.09
C MET A 48 -27.42 -1.94 -13.79
N GLU A 49 -28.69 -1.54 -13.98
CA GLU A 49 -29.53 -2.13 -15.03
C GLU A 49 -28.79 -2.00 -16.37
N GLY A 50 -28.35 -3.13 -16.94
CA GLY A 50 -27.47 -3.19 -18.11
C GLY A 50 -26.09 -3.83 -17.85
N GLY A 51 -25.75 -4.16 -16.61
CA GLY A 51 -24.59 -5.00 -16.27
C GLY A 51 -23.25 -4.27 -16.13
N PHE A 52 -23.24 -2.94 -16.18
CA PHE A 52 -22.04 -2.12 -15.97
C PHE A 52 -21.63 -2.09 -14.50
N ARG A 53 -20.32 -2.11 -14.23
CA ARG A 53 -19.73 -2.02 -12.88
C ARG A 53 -19.71 -0.56 -12.43
N LEU A 54 -20.21 -0.31 -11.22
CA LEU A 54 -20.18 0.98 -10.54
C LEU A 54 -19.31 0.93 -9.29
N TYR A 55 -18.53 1.99 -9.11
CA TYR A 55 -17.65 2.17 -7.97
C TYR A 55 -18.02 3.47 -7.25
N SER A 56 -18.07 3.40 -5.92
CA SER A 56 -18.28 4.54 -5.04
C SER A 56 -17.01 5.36 -4.85
N GLU A 57 -17.12 6.53 -4.22
CA GLU A 57 -15.95 7.30 -3.82
C GLU A 57 -15.09 6.54 -2.79
N ALA A 58 -15.71 5.73 -1.93
CA ALA A 58 -14.99 4.87 -0.99
C ALA A 58 -14.12 3.81 -1.70
N ASP A 59 -14.60 3.27 -2.82
CA ASP A 59 -13.82 2.34 -3.66
C ASP A 59 -12.59 3.03 -4.27
N ILE A 60 -12.72 4.30 -4.65
CA ILE A 60 -11.63 5.10 -5.21
C ILE A 60 -10.56 5.36 -4.14
N GLN A 61 -10.96 5.78 -2.94
CA GLN A 61 -10.03 5.96 -1.82
C GLN A 61 -9.31 4.64 -1.45
N ARG A 62 -10.03 3.52 -1.51
CA ARG A 62 -9.46 2.18 -1.31
C ARG A 62 -8.43 1.85 -2.39
N LEU A 63 -8.72 2.15 -3.66
CA LEU A 63 -7.80 1.97 -4.78
C LEU A 63 -6.52 2.80 -4.65
N GLU A 64 -6.65 4.07 -4.27
CA GLU A 64 -5.50 4.95 -4.02
C GLU A 64 -4.61 4.41 -2.90
N ARG A 65 -5.21 3.89 -1.83
CA ARG A 65 -4.48 3.25 -0.73
C ARG A 65 -3.77 1.97 -1.18
N ILE A 66 -4.45 1.08 -1.92
CA ILE A 66 -3.83 -0.12 -2.51
C ILE A 66 -2.63 0.26 -3.36
N ARG A 67 -2.77 1.29 -4.21
CA ARG A 67 -1.71 1.77 -5.08
C ARG A 67 -0.53 2.29 -4.26
N HIS A 68 -0.77 3.10 -3.24
CA HIS A 68 0.28 3.62 -2.36
C HIS A 68 1.08 2.51 -1.67
N LEU A 69 0.37 1.57 -1.02
CA LEU A 69 0.99 0.44 -0.31
C LEU A 69 1.79 -0.46 -1.27
N LYS A 70 1.32 -0.66 -2.50
CA LYS A 70 2.01 -1.47 -3.50
C LYS A 70 3.21 -0.77 -4.12
N GLN A 71 3.04 0.48 -4.58
CA GLN A 71 4.04 1.17 -5.39
C GLN A 71 5.13 1.80 -4.55
N LEU A 72 4.78 2.48 -3.45
CA LEU A 72 5.75 3.22 -2.65
C LEU A 72 6.39 2.35 -1.58
N LEU A 73 5.60 1.46 -0.97
CA LEU A 73 6.05 0.66 0.17
C LEU A 73 6.34 -0.81 -0.19
N GLY A 74 5.97 -1.25 -1.40
CA GLY A 74 6.27 -2.59 -1.89
C GLY A 74 5.66 -3.71 -1.05
N PHE A 75 4.48 -3.48 -0.46
CA PHE A 75 3.74 -4.54 0.24
C PHE A 75 3.20 -5.56 -0.77
N PRO A 76 3.25 -6.87 -0.45
CA PRO A 76 2.56 -7.89 -1.23
C PRO A 76 1.04 -7.74 -1.10
N LEU A 77 0.30 -8.22 -2.10
CA LEU A 77 -1.15 -8.03 -2.16
C LEU A 77 -1.92 -8.63 -0.98
N ALA A 78 -1.38 -9.69 -0.35
CA ALA A 78 -1.97 -10.29 0.85
C ALA A 78 -1.91 -9.31 2.03
N GLU A 79 -0.74 -8.76 2.34
CA GLU A 79 -0.56 -7.75 3.39
C GLU A 79 -1.32 -6.47 3.08
N ILE A 80 -1.37 -6.05 1.80
CA ILE A 80 -2.21 -4.91 1.38
C ILE A 80 -3.67 -5.16 1.72
N LYS A 81 -4.19 -6.35 1.43
CA LYS A 81 -5.58 -6.72 1.73
C LYS A 81 -5.87 -6.59 3.22
N GLU A 82 -5.00 -7.12 4.08
CA GLU A 82 -5.12 -6.98 5.53
C GLU A 82 -5.12 -5.51 5.97
N MET A 83 -4.24 -4.69 5.40
CA MET A 83 -4.18 -3.26 5.69
C MET A 83 -5.49 -2.55 5.34
N VAL A 84 -6.04 -2.77 4.13
CA VAL A 84 -7.25 -2.08 3.69
C VAL A 84 -8.53 -2.64 4.32
N GLU A 85 -8.57 -3.91 4.72
CA GLU A 85 -9.68 -4.48 5.51
C GLU A 85 -9.70 -3.90 6.93
N ALA A 86 -8.54 -3.75 7.57
CA ALA A 86 -8.45 -3.10 8.87
C ALA A 86 -8.93 -1.64 8.82
N ASP A 87 -8.69 -0.92 7.73
CA ASP A 87 -9.22 0.44 7.55
C ASP A 87 -10.76 0.47 7.42
N GLU A 88 -11.34 -0.48 6.69
CA GLU A 88 -12.81 -0.61 6.62
C GLU A 88 -13.43 -0.94 7.97
N ILE A 89 -12.84 -1.85 8.75
CA ILE A 89 -13.32 -2.18 10.09
C ILE A 89 -13.31 -0.93 10.97
N LYS A 90 -12.22 -0.15 10.96
CA LYS A 90 -12.15 1.10 11.74
C LYS A 90 -13.16 2.14 11.27
N MET A 91 -13.40 2.26 9.95
CA MET A 91 -14.40 3.16 9.40
C MET A 91 -15.81 2.76 9.88
N GLN A 92 -16.12 1.46 9.83
CA GLN A 92 -17.39 0.94 10.31
C GLN A 92 -17.58 1.16 11.81
N LEU A 93 -16.57 0.86 12.63
CA LEU A 93 -16.61 1.13 14.07
C LEU A 93 -16.86 2.61 14.39
N ARG A 94 -16.29 3.53 13.59
CA ARG A 94 -16.56 4.97 13.74
C ARG A 94 -17.98 5.34 13.35
N ALA A 95 -18.51 4.76 12.28
CA ALA A 95 -19.89 5.00 11.83
C ALA A 95 -20.92 4.45 12.82
N GLU A 96 -20.61 3.34 13.49
CA GLU A 96 -21.47 2.70 14.50
C GLU A 96 -21.30 3.31 15.91
N TYR A 97 -20.36 4.23 16.09
CA TYR A 97 -20.12 4.85 17.39
C TYR A 97 -21.31 5.70 17.83
N ARG A 98 -21.79 5.47 19.05
CA ARG A 98 -22.86 6.25 19.67
C ARG A 98 -22.38 6.81 21.02
N PRO A 99 -22.45 8.14 21.25
CA PRO A 99 -22.01 8.72 22.51
C PRO A 99 -22.87 8.29 23.70
N GLU A 100 -24.10 7.83 23.45
CA GLU A 100 -25.07 7.40 24.47
C GLU A 100 -25.02 5.88 24.73
N ALA A 101 -24.19 5.14 23.98
CA ALA A 101 -24.05 3.69 24.17
C ALA A 101 -23.49 3.35 25.57
N GLU A 102 -23.82 2.15 26.03
CA GLU A 102 -23.32 1.58 27.27
C GLU A 102 -21.79 1.49 27.28
N ALA A 103 -21.19 1.58 28.47
CA ALA A 103 -19.73 1.54 28.61
C ALA A 103 -19.12 0.22 28.10
N SER A 104 -19.85 -0.90 28.22
CA SER A 104 -19.44 -2.21 27.72
C SER A 104 -19.36 -2.26 26.20
N GLU A 105 -20.32 -1.65 25.49
CA GLU A 105 -20.35 -1.56 24.03
C GLU A 105 -19.21 -0.68 23.51
N LYS A 106 -19.04 0.51 24.08
CA LYS A 106 -17.91 1.41 23.77
C LYS A 106 -16.57 0.71 23.98
N ARG A 107 -16.41 -0.01 25.09
CA ARG A 107 -15.21 -0.79 25.38
C ARG A 107 -14.97 -1.86 24.33
N ALA A 108 -16.00 -2.59 23.90
CA ALA A 108 -15.87 -3.60 22.85
C ALA A 108 -15.44 -2.98 21.51
N GLN A 109 -16.04 -1.85 21.11
CA GLN A 109 -15.66 -1.13 19.89
C GLN A 109 -14.19 -0.66 19.93
N ILE A 110 -13.75 -0.08 21.06
CA ILE A 110 -12.37 0.38 21.24
C ILE A 110 -11.39 -0.79 21.21
N LEU A 111 -11.69 -1.89 21.90
CA LEU A 111 -10.84 -3.09 21.87
C LEU A 111 -10.71 -3.64 20.45
N LYS A 112 -11.80 -3.63 19.67
CA LYS A 112 -11.73 -4.04 18.27
C LYS A 112 -10.87 -3.11 17.42
N ALA A 113 -10.99 -1.80 17.62
CA ALA A 113 -10.17 -0.80 16.94
C ALA A 113 -8.67 -0.96 17.28
N ILE A 114 -8.34 -1.27 18.54
CA ILE A 114 -6.98 -1.57 18.99
C ILE A 114 -6.47 -2.81 18.27
N GLU A 115 -7.20 -3.93 18.32
CA GLU A 115 -6.81 -5.20 17.70
C GLU A 115 -6.44 -5.03 16.21
N VAL A 116 -7.28 -4.35 15.43
CA VAL A 116 -7.01 -4.16 13.99
C VAL A 116 -5.86 -3.19 13.74
N THR A 117 -5.68 -2.18 14.60
CA THR A 117 -4.58 -1.21 14.48
C THR A 117 -3.24 -1.86 14.84
N GLU A 118 -3.21 -2.73 15.85
CA GLU A 118 -2.01 -3.48 16.25
C GLU A 118 -1.54 -4.41 15.12
N ARG A 119 -2.45 -5.08 14.42
CA ARG A 119 -2.09 -5.90 13.24
C ARG A 119 -1.45 -5.07 12.13
N GLN A 120 -2.00 -3.91 11.80
CA GLN A 120 -1.41 -3.01 10.81
C GLN A 120 -0.02 -2.52 11.25
N LEU A 121 0.13 -2.18 12.53
CA LEU A 121 1.40 -1.73 13.08
C LEU A 121 2.47 -2.84 13.00
N GLU A 122 2.08 -4.09 13.23
CA GLU A 122 2.97 -5.23 13.13
C GLU A 122 3.49 -5.45 11.70
N LEU A 123 2.62 -5.38 10.69
CA LEU A 123 3.04 -5.44 9.28
C LEU A 123 4.05 -4.33 8.93
N ILE A 124 3.80 -3.11 9.41
CA ILE A 124 4.72 -1.98 9.20
C ILE A 124 6.06 -2.22 9.91
N ARG A 125 6.05 -2.73 11.15
CA ARG A 125 7.26 -3.02 11.91
C ARG A 125 8.11 -4.08 11.22
N GLN A 126 7.50 -5.17 10.76
CA GLN A 126 8.20 -6.23 10.03
C GLN A 126 8.88 -5.68 8.78
N LYS A 127 8.17 -4.85 8.01
CA LYS A 127 8.73 -4.20 6.82
C LYS A 127 9.87 -3.25 7.17
N ALA A 128 9.71 -2.43 8.20
CA ALA A 128 10.72 -1.49 8.65
C ALA A 128 12.00 -2.21 9.09
N THR A 129 11.88 -3.31 9.83
CA THR A 129 13.01 -4.16 10.23
C THR A 129 13.72 -4.73 9.01
N ALA A 130 12.99 -5.32 8.05
CA ALA A 130 13.59 -5.88 6.84
C ALA A 130 14.34 -4.82 6.01
N LEU A 131 13.81 -3.59 5.93
CA LEU A 131 14.48 -2.48 5.25
C LEU A 131 15.73 -2.02 6.01
N LYS A 132 15.67 -1.97 7.35
CA LYS A 132 16.82 -1.63 8.18
C LYS A 132 17.94 -2.65 8.04
N ASP A 133 17.62 -3.94 8.03
CA ASP A 133 18.61 -5.00 7.81
C ASP A 133 19.27 -4.89 6.44
N MET A 134 18.49 -4.54 5.41
CA MET A 134 19.01 -4.29 4.07
C MET A 134 19.95 -3.07 4.05
N GLN A 135 19.56 -1.99 4.72
CA GLN A 135 20.37 -0.78 4.85
C GLN A 135 21.73 -1.09 5.52
N SER A 136 21.73 -1.77 6.67
CA SER A 136 22.96 -2.10 7.39
C SER A 136 23.93 -2.94 6.54
N LYS A 137 23.43 -3.89 5.73
CA LYS A 137 24.27 -4.66 4.80
C LYS A 137 24.97 -3.78 3.77
N TYR A 138 24.30 -2.73 3.27
CA TYR A 138 24.91 -1.80 2.33
C TYR A 138 25.91 -0.85 3.02
N GLU A 139 25.63 -0.43 4.25
CA GLU A 139 26.55 0.39 5.05
C GLU A 139 27.86 -0.36 5.35
N GLU A 140 27.78 -1.63 5.78
CA GLU A 140 28.95 -2.50 5.99
C GLU A 140 29.77 -2.67 4.70
N ARG A 141 29.08 -2.85 3.57
CA ARG A 141 29.72 -2.99 2.26
C ARG A 141 30.44 -1.70 1.85
N LEU A 142 29.83 -0.54 2.07
CA LEU A 142 30.45 0.75 1.81
C LEU A 142 31.68 0.98 2.70
N ALA A 143 31.61 0.63 3.99
CA ALA A 143 32.75 0.71 4.89
C ALA A 143 33.92 -0.17 4.40
N THR A 144 33.61 -1.38 3.92
CA THR A 144 34.61 -2.29 3.33
C THR A 144 35.30 -1.65 2.12
N PHE A 145 34.53 -1.09 1.18
CA PHE A 145 35.08 -0.41 0.01
C PHE A 145 35.91 0.83 0.37
N GLY A 146 35.49 1.59 1.39
CA GLY A 146 36.26 2.72 1.92
C GLY A 146 37.62 2.31 2.50
N GLY A 147 37.67 1.17 3.18
CA GLY A 147 38.92 0.57 3.66
C GLY A 147 39.88 0.22 2.52
N TRP A 148 39.40 -0.50 1.50
CA TRP A 148 40.23 -0.84 0.34
C TRP A 148 40.77 0.39 -0.41
N LEU A 149 39.96 1.45 -0.53
CA LEU A 149 40.41 2.70 -1.13
C LEU A 149 41.52 3.35 -0.30
N THR A 150 41.36 3.38 1.02
CA THR A 150 42.36 3.92 1.95
C THR A 150 43.68 3.14 1.87
N ASP A 151 43.62 1.81 1.77
CA ASP A 151 44.79 0.94 1.61
C ASP A 151 45.51 1.19 0.27
N LEU A 152 44.75 1.40 -0.80
CA LEU A 152 45.28 1.74 -2.13
C LEU A 152 45.90 3.14 -2.20
N GLU A 153 45.38 4.10 -1.44
CA GLU A 153 45.93 5.46 -1.35
C GLU A 153 47.14 5.54 -0.40
N SER A 154 47.20 4.65 0.60
CA SER A 154 48.29 4.56 1.58
C SER A 154 49.46 3.71 1.10
N THR A 155 49.28 2.91 0.04
CA THR A 155 50.40 2.26 -0.63
C THR A 155 51.19 3.32 -1.41
N PRO A 156 52.48 3.56 -1.09
CA PRO A 156 53.25 4.53 -1.85
C PRO A 156 53.30 4.08 -3.29
N LYS A 157 53.03 5.02 -4.22
CA LYS A 157 53.13 4.86 -5.67
C LYS A 157 54.50 4.26 -6.03
N THR A 158 54.63 2.95 -6.02
CA THR A 158 55.79 2.25 -6.54
C THR A 158 55.67 2.30 -8.04
N ALA A 159 56.15 3.40 -8.60
CA ALA A 159 56.58 3.44 -9.98
C ALA A 159 57.55 2.26 -10.19
N PRO A 160 57.34 1.38 -11.18
CA PRO A 160 58.37 0.42 -11.54
C PRO A 160 59.52 1.23 -12.15
N LYS A 161 60.62 1.41 -11.41
CA LYS A 161 61.87 1.90 -11.97
C LYS A 161 62.54 0.76 -12.74
N ALA A 162 62.83 1.10 -13.99
CA ALA A 162 63.60 0.44 -15.03
C ALA A 162 64.89 -0.34 -14.63
N LYS A 163 65.05 -1.47 -15.35
CA LYS A 163 66.27 -2.07 -15.97
C LYS A 163 67.32 -2.85 -15.14
N ALA A 164 67.67 -4.03 -15.65
CA ALA A 164 69.06 -4.46 -15.84
C ALA A 164 69.16 -5.54 -16.94
N ASP A 165 70.01 -5.27 -17.92
CA ASP A 165 70.51 -6.22 -18.92
C ASP A 165 71.23 -7.41 -18.24
N VAL A 166 71.05 -8.63 -18.75
CA VAL A 166 72.06 -9.71 -18.66
C VAL A 166 72.04 -10.52 -19.96
N GLN A 167 73.24 -10.68 -20.51
CA GLN A 167 73.63 -11.31 -21.77
C GLN A 167 73.28 -12.80 -21.88
N ALA A 168 72.96 -13.24 -23.11
CA ALA A 168 73.59 -14.38 -23.80
C ALA A 168 73.25 -14.30 -25.31
#